data_AF-A0A973JFI3-F1
#
_entry.id   AF-A0A973JFI3-F1
#
_cell.length_a   1.000
_cell.length_b   1.000
_cell.length_c   1.000
_cell.angle_alpha   90.00
_cell.angle_beta   90.00
_cell.angle_gamma   90.00
#
_symmetry.space_group_name_H-M   'P 1'
#
loop_
_entity.id
_entity.type
_entity.pdbx_description
1 polymer ?
#
loop_
_entity_poly.entity_id
_entity_poly.type
_entity_poly.pdbx_seq_one_letter_code
_entity_poly.pdbx_strand_id
1 'polypeptide(L)'
;MIKTVIYTFSLLLIVAAWSDCCAFRCGSGFVSAGDSKTKVLLECGKPTSKEKAGSKKKKKSSHTGEKERNQRQTSTHSTVREKPKPLEKWYYNCGENDFIYVLTFEGSILKSEETGGYGKGKSDCRGRETRGK
;
A
#
# COMPACT_ATOMS: atom_id res chain seq x y z
N MET A 1 -13.31 -42.84 -9.23
CA MET A 1 -12.51 -41.93 -10.07
C MET A 1 -13.10 -40.52 -10.08
N ILE A 2 -14.33 -40.31 -10.55
CA ILE A 2 -14.98 -38.97 -10.58
C ILE A 2 -15.09 -38.30 -9.19
N LYS A 3 -15.51 -39.05 -8.16
CA LYS A 3 -15.61 -38.53 -6.78
C LYS A 3 -14.26 -38.05 -6.23
N THR A 4 -13.19 -38.81 -6.48
CA THR A 4 -11.83 -38.48 -6.05
C THR A 4 -11.32 -37.21 -6.74
N VAL A 5 -11.61 -37.05 -8.04
CA VAL A 5 -11.26 -35.84 -8.82
C VAL A 5 -12.01 -34.61 -8.29
N ILE A 6 -13.29 -34.75 -7.92
CA ILE A 6 -14.08 -33.67 -7.32
C ILE A 6 -13.49 -33.26 -5.97
N TYR A 7 -13.16 -34.23 -5.10
CA TYR A 7 -12.55 -33.92 -3.80
C TYR A 7 -11.18 -33.24 -3.93
N THR A 8 -10.34 -33.68 -4.88
CA THR A 8 -9.05 -33.03 -5.12
C THR A 8 -9.19 -31.62 -5.69
N PHE A 9 -10.18 -31.38 -6.55
CA PHE A 9 -10.41 -30.07 -7.15
C PHE A 9 -11.03 -29.07 -6.16
N SER A 10 -11.96 -29.53 -5.31
CA SER A 10 -12.48 -28.72 -4.19
C SER A 10 -11.40 -28.37 -3.17
N LEU A 11 -10.50 -29.30 -2.85
CA LEU A 11 -9.38 -29.03 -1.94
C LEU A 11 -8.40 -28.01 -2.54
N LEU A 12 -8.13 -28.09 -3.85
CA LEU A 12 -7.25 -27.16 -4.56
C LEU A 12 -7.80 -25.72 -4.59
N LEU A 13 -9.12 -25.57 -4.73
CA LEU A 13 -9.78 -24.26 -4.75
C LEU A 13 -9.75 -23.53 -3.38
N ILE A 14 -9.74 -24.28 -2.27
CA ILE A 14 -9.71 -23.69 -0.91
C ILE A 14 -8.33 -23.09 -0.60
N VAL A 15 -7.24 -23.68 -1.14
CA VAL A 15 -5.87 -23.20 -0.89
C VAL A 15 -5.55 -21.91 -1.66
N ALA A 16 -6.26 -21.63 -2.76
CA ALA A 16 -6.00 -20.46 -3.60
C ALA A 16 -6.55 -19.13 -3.04
N ALA A 17 -7.27 -19.14 -1.90
CA ALA A 17 -8.01 -17.98 -1.40
C ALA A 17 -7.22 -17.11 -0.39
N TRP A 18 -5.90 -17.29 -0.25
CA TRP A 18 -5.11 -16.49 0.68
C TRP A 18 -4.73 -15.16 0.04
N SER A 19 -5.64 -14.19 0.14
CA SER A 19 -5.34 -12.78 -0.13
C SER A 19 -5.01 -12.09 1.18
N ASP A 20 -3.78 -11.61 1.33
CA ASP A 20 -3.42 -10.71 2.42
C ASP A 20 -4.16 -9.37 2.24
N CYS A 21 -5.34 -9.25 2.86
CA CYS A 21 -6.08 -8.00 2.92
C CYS A 21 -5.56 -7.21 4.13
N CYS A 22 -4.37 -6.64 4.00
CA CYS A 22 -3.90 -5.65 4.96
C CYS A 22 -4.77 -4.40 4.81
N ALA A 23 -5.51 -4.05 5.87
CA ALA A 23 -6.32 -2.85 5.92
C ALA A 23 -6.08 -2.14 7.26
N PHE A 24 -5.81 -0.85 7.20
CA PHE A 24 -5.74 -0.01 8.39
C PHE A 24 -7.14 0.34 8.86
N ARG A 25 -7.47 0.04 10.12
CA ARG A 25 -8.77 0.34 10.73
C ARG A 25 -8.68 1.59 11.59
N CYS A 26 -9.73 2.40 11.54
CA CYS A 26 -9.81 3.69 12.23
C CYS A 26 -11.27 3.93 12.66
N GLY A 27 -11.56 3.83 13.96
CA GLY A 27 -12.93 3.82 14.46
C GLY A 27 -13.75 2.70 13.81
N SER A 28 -14.91 3.07 13.24
CA SER A 28 -15.75 2.17 12.42
C SER A 28 -15.33 2.09 10.94
N GLY A 29 -14.38 2.91 10.52
CA GLY A 29 -13.88 2.98 9.13
C GLY A 29 -12.63 2.13 8.91
N PHE A 30 -12.27 1.96 7.65
CA PHE A 30 -11.02 1.34 7.25
C PHE A 30 -10.54 1.89 5.90
N VAL A 31 -9.24 1.77 5.66
CA VAL A 31 -8.60 2.08 4.38
C VAL A 31 -7.57 1.02 4.04
N SER A 32 -7.29 0.87 2.75
CA SER A 32 -6.36 -0.13 2.23
C SER A 32 -5.60 0.37 1.00
N ALA A 33 -4.57 -0.35 0.61
CA ALA A 33 -3.75 -0.03 -0.54
C ALA A 33 -4.62 0.22 -1.79
N GLY A 34 -4.31 1.31 -2.50
CA GLY A 34 -5.13 1.83 -3.60
C GLY A 34 -6.01 3.02 -3.23
N ASP A 35 -6.32 3.22 -1.95
CA ASP A 35 -7.15 4.34 -1.51
C ASP A 35 -6.45 5.69 -1.68
N SER A 36 -7.23 6.74 -1.97
CA SER A 36 -6.70 8.10 -2.11
C SER A 36 -6.47 8.76 -0.75
N LYS A 37 -5.50 9.68 -0.66
CA LYS A 37 -5.31 10.55 0.52
C LYS A 37 -6.61 11.21 0.99
N THR A 38 -7.45 11.63 0.06
CA THR A 38 -8.75 12.24 0.37
C THR A 38 -9.66 11.25 1.07
N LYS A 39 -9.77 10.01 0.59
CA LYS A 39 -10.55 8.96 1.26
C LYS A 39 -9.99 8.68 2.65
N VAL A 40 -8.67 8.55 2.79
CA VAL A 40 -8.04 8.34 4.11
C VAL A 40 -8.38 9.47 5.08
N LEU A 41 -8.33 10.73 4.65
CA LEU A 41 -8.71 11.86 5.52
C LEU A 41 -10.20 11.88 5.87
N LEU A 42 -11.06 11.46 4.95
CA LEU A 42 -12.52 11.43 5.16
C LEU A 42 -12.93 10.29 6.09
N GLU A 43 -12.32 9.12 5.95
CA GLU A 43 -12.63 7.93 6.74
C GLU A 43 -11.89 7.90 8.07
N CYS A 44 -10.58 8.21 8.07
CA CYS A 44 -9.73 8.07 9.25
C CYS A 44 -9.39 9.38 9.96
N GLY A 45 -9.72 10.54 9.37
CA GLY A 45 -9.34 11.83 9.92
C GLY A 45 -7.86 12.17 9.72
N LYS A 46 -7.40 13.20 10.43
CA LYS A 46 -6.01 13.67 10.33
C LYS A 46 -5.06 12.67 11.01
N PRO A 47 -3.89 12.37 10.42
CA PRO A 47 -2.87 11.58 11.10
C PRO A 47 -2.24 12.37 12.26
N THR A 48 -1.63 11.64 13.19
CA THR A 48 -0.81 12.18 14.28
C THR A 48 0.38 12.97 13.74
N SER A 49 1.07 12.45 12.71
CA SER A 49 2.18 13.16 12.05
C SER A 49 2.36 12.73 10.59
N LYS A 50 3.12 13.52 9.83
CA LYS A 50 3.42 13.28 8.41
C LYS A 50 4.90 13.50 8.14
N GLU A 51 5.48 12.66 7.31
CA GLU A 51 6.87 12.75 6.85
C GLU A 51 6.92 12.64 5.32
N LYS A 52 7.59 13.57 4.65
CA LYS A 52 7.82 13.48 3.21
C LYS A 52 9.13 12.73 2.97
N ALA A 53 9.04 11.53 2.44
CA ALA A 53 10.21 10.77 2.00
C ALA A 53 10.51 11.09 0.53
N GLY A 54 11.79 11.15 0.16
CA GLY A 54 12.18 11.37 -1.25
C GLY A 54 11.56 10.34 -2.19
N SER A 55 11.45 10.66 -3.49
CA SER A 55 10.90 9.73 -4.47
C SER A 55 11.75 8.45 -4.61
N LYS A 56 11.12 7.28 -4.79
CA LYS A 56 11.86 6.04 -5.08
C LYS A 56 12.61 6.22 -6.41
N LYS A 57 13.94 6.35 -6.38
CA LYS A 57 14.76 6.21 -7.59
C LYS A 57 14.70 4.75 -8.01
N LYS A 58 14.08 4.44 -9.16
CA LYS A 58 14.19 3.09 -9.76
C LYS A 58 15.69 2.79 -9.90
N LYS A 59 16.20 1.78 -9.20
CA LYS A 59 17.57 1.28 -9.45
C LYS A 59 17.59 0.82 -10.91
N LYS A 60 18.32 1.54 -11.77
CA LYS A 60 18.67 1.02 -13.09
C LYS A 60 19.49 -0.24 -12.83
N SER A 61 18.96 -1.40 -13.18
CA SER A 61 19.76 -2.61 -13.36
C SER A 61 20.78 -2.29 -14.46
N SER A 62 22.01 -1.99 -14.05
CA SER A 62 23.16 -1.95 -14.93
C SER A 62 23.51 -3.38 -15.30
N HIS A 63 22.90 -3.90 -16.37
CA HIS A 63 23.52 -4.98 -17.10
C HIS A 63 24.63 -4.37 -17.95
N THR A 64 25.82 -4.39 -17.37
CA THR A 64 27.08 -4.09 -18.04
C THR A 64 27.34 -5.22 -19.04
N GLY A 65 26.96 -4.96 -20.30
CA GLY A 65 27.65 -5.34 -21.52
C GLY A 65 27.86 -6.83 -21.85
N GLU A 66 27.25 -7.26 -22.95
CA GLU A 66 28.02 -7.80 -24.09
C GLU A 66 27.32 -7.40 -25.39
N LYS A 67 28.10 -6.88 -26.35
CA LYS A 67 27.64 -6.37 -27.64
C LYS A 67 27.52 -7.52 -28.61
N GLU A 68 26.38 -7.71 -29.26
CA GLU A 68 26.32 -8.33 -30.60
C GLU A 68 25.28 -7.65 -31.50
N ARG A 69 25.59 -7.68 -32.80
CA ARG A 69 25.16 -6.78 -33.88
C ARG A 69 23.76 -7.09 -34.45
N ASN A 70 23.18 -6.03 -35.02
CA ASN A 70 22.16 -6.01 -36.08
C ASN A 70 20.73 -6.47 -35.73
N GLN A 71 19.85 -5.48 -35.52
CA GLN A 71 18.57 -5.44 -36.22
C GLN A 71 18.01 -4.01 -36.24
N ARG A 72 17.79 -3.49 -37.46
CA ARG A 72 17.02 -2.27 -37.71
C ARG A 72 15.58 -2.56 -37.34
N GLN A 73 15.17 -2.19 -36.12
CA GLN A 73 13.77 -2.04 -35.78
C GLN A 73 13.54 -0.61 -35.32
N THR A 74 12.96 0.15 -36.25
CA THR A 74 12.34 1.44 -36.02
C THR A 74 11.13 1.22 -35.11
N SER A 75 11.35 1.18 -33.80
CA SER A 75 10.28 1.37 -32.82
C SER A 75 10.56 2.67 -32.08
N THR A 76 9.85 3.72 -32.50
CA THR A 76 9.76 5.00 -31.83
C THR A 76 8.99 4.80 -30.51
N HIS A 77 9.55 4.04 -29.56
CA HIS A 77 9.02 3.98 -28.21
C HIS A 77 9.53 5.21 -27.49
N SER A 78 8.77 6.30 -27.60
CA SER A 78 8.91 7.47 -26.75
C SER A 78 8.99 7.00 -25.30
N THR A 79 10.20 6.90 -24.76
CA THR A 79 10.41 6.65 -23.35
C THR A 79 9.97 7.90 -22.62
N VAL A 80 8.67 8.03 -22.37
CA VAL A 80 8.15 9.00 -21.42
C VAL A 80 8.82 8.64 -20.09
N ARG A 81 9.84 9.41 -19.70
CA ARG A 81 10.45 9.29 -18.39
C ARG A 81 9.36 9.63 -17.38
N GLU A 82 8.69 8.61 -16.85
CA GLU A 82 7.78 8.76 -15.73
C GLU A 82 8.55 9.46 -14.60
N LYS A 83 8.11 10.67 -14.24
CA LYS A 83 8.72 11.43 -13.16
C LYS A 83 8.54 10.62 -11.86
N PRO A 84 9.57 10.49 -11.03
CA PRO A 84 9.49 9.69 -9.82
C PRO A 84 8.50 10.35 -8.84
N LYS A 85 7.44 9.62 -8.48
CA LYS A 85 6.36 10.14 -7.63
C LYS A 85 6.88 10.32 -6.19
N PRO A 86 6.47 11.41 -5.50
CA PRO A 86 6.90 11.67 -4.13
C PRO A 86 6.36 10.60 -3.20
N LEU A 87 7.16 10.20 -2.20
CA LEU A 87 6.70 9.34 -1.12
C LEU A 87 6.32 10.19 0.10
N GLU A 88 5.27 9.79 0.80
CA GLU A 88 4.85 10.45 2.03
C GLU A 88 4.36 9.40 3.02
N LYS A 89 4.84 9.43 4.25
CA LYS A 89 4.40 8.55 5.33
C LYS A 89 3.50 9.33 6.28
N TRP A 90 2.36 8.75 6.62
CA TRP A 90 1.46 9.27 7.65
C TRP A 90 1.44 8.32 8.83
N TYR A 91 1.57 8.87 10.03
CA TYR A 91 1.61 8.10 11.27
C TYR A 91 0.31 8.32 12.04
N TYR A 92 -0.31 7.23 12.48
CA TYR A 92 -1.51 7.22 13.30
C TYR A 92 -1.21 6.51 14.61
N ASN A 93 -1.15 7.26 15.71
CA ASN A 93 -0.95 6.70 17.04
C ASN A 93 -2.29 6.20 17.59
N CYS A 94 -2.49 4.88 17.62
CA CYS A 94 -3.74 4.29 18.11
C CYS A 94 -3.80 4.11 19.65
N GLY A 95 -2.86 4.72 20.39
CA GLY A 95 -2.89 4.80 21.85
C GLY A 95 -2.23 3.62 22.56
N GLU A 96 -2.24 3.62 23.89
CA GLU A 96 -1.44 2.70 24.73
C GLU A 96 -1.80 1.21 24.59
N ASN A 97 -2.99 0.90 24.09
CA ASN A 97 -3.50 -0.46 23.93
C ASN A 97 -3.40 -0.96 22.47
N ASP A 98 -2.73 -0.22 21.59
CA ASP A 98 -2.63 -0.51 20.17
C ASP A 98 -1.27 -0.01 19.60
N PHE A 99 -1.09 -0.07 18.29
CA PHE A 99 0.13 0.31 17.60
C PHE A 99 0.06 1.72 16.99
N ILE A 100 1.23 2.24 16.64
CA ILE A 100 1.34 3.31 15.67
C ILE A 100 1.27 2.66 14.28
N TYR A 101 0.34 3.08 13.44
CA TYR A 101 0.25 2.63 12.06
C TYR A 101 0.89 3.66 11.13
N VAL A 102 1.61 3.16 10.13
CA VAL A 102 2.37 3.93 9.15
C VAL A 102 1.77 3.68 7.77
N LEU A 103 1.13 4.70 7.22
CA LEU A 103 0.52 4.68 5.89
C LEU A 103 1.47 5.32 4.90
N THR A 104 2.02 4.53 3.97
CA THR A 104 2.93 5.04 2.93
C THR A 104 2.17 5.36 1.67
N PHE A 105 2.22 6.62 1.26
CA PHE A 105 1.63 7.12 0.02
C PHE A 105 2.69 7.30 -1.06
N GLU A 106 2.33 6.97 -2.30
CA GLU A 106 3.06 7.36 -3.50
C GLU A 106 2.19 8.32 -4.31
N GLY A 107 2.60 9.59 -4.38
CA GLY A 107 1.75 10.65 -4.90
C GLY A 107 0.51 10.85 -4.02
N SER A 108 -0.67 10.52 -4.55
CA SER A 108 -1.97 10.64 -3.87
C SER A 108 -2.56 9.29 -3.42
N ILE A 109 -1.88 8.17 -3.68
CA ILE A 109 -2.42 6.82 -3.51
C ILE A 109 -1.69 6.09 -2.38
N LEU A 110 -2.44 5.47 -1.49
CA LEU A 110 -1.95 4.60 -0.42
C LEU A 110 -1.33 3.35 -1.03
N LYS A 111 -0.10 3.02 -0.62
CA LYS A 111 0.69 1.89 -1.14
C LYS A 111 0.92 0.80 -0.11
N SER A 112 1.07 1.16 1.15
CA SER A 112 1.23 0.19 2.23
C SER A 112 0.77 0.74 3.57
N GLU A 113 0.37 -0.19 4.43
CA GLU A 113 0.02 -0.04 5.83
C GLU A 113 0.94 -0.95 6.65
N GLU A 114 1.71 -0.35 7.55
CA GLU A 114 2.69 -1.07 8.37
C GLU A 114 2.54 -0.64 9.83
N THR A 115 2.97 -1.47 10.77
CA THR A 115 3.07 -1.08 12.19
C THR A 115 4.43 -0.45 12.47
N GLY A 116 4.46 0.74 13.09
CA GLY A 116 5.64 1.50 13.46
C GLY A 116 6.07 1.38 14.92
N GLY A 117 5.47 0.46 15.70
CA GLY A 117 5.72 0.27 17.13
C GLY A 117 4.46 0.48 17.97
N TYR A 118 4.58 0.45 19.30
CA TYR A 118 3.45 0.63 20.21
C TYR A 118 3.00 2.08 20.31
N GLY A 119 1.69 2.29 20.32
CA GLY A 119 1.08 3.59 20.56
C GLY A 119 1.26 4.09 21.99
N LYS A 120 0.95 5.36 22.20
CA LYS A 120 1.13 6.08 23.47
C LYS A 120 -0.02 7.04 23.73
N GLY A 121 -0.44 7.17 24.98
CA GLY A 121 -1.54 8.04 25.39
C GLY A 121 -2.86 7.76 24.68
N LYS A 122 -3.61 8.85 24.40
CA LYS A 122 -4.93 8.80 23.77
C LYS A 122 -4.80 8.37 22.30
N SER A 123 -5.68 7.44 21.89
CA SER A 123 -5.81 7.01 20.50
C SER A 123 -6.34 8.13 19.59
N ASP A 124 -5.59 8.41 18.52
CA ASP A 124 -5.97 9.26 17.38
C ASP A 124 -6.74 8.48 16.29
N CYS A 125 -6.80 7.15 16.39
CA CYS A 125 -7.40 6.26 15.39
C CYS A 125 -8.92 6.13 15.57
N ARG A 126 -9.60 7.25 15.82
CA ARG A 126 -11.05 7.29 16.08
C ARG A 126 -11.90 7.26 14.82
N GLY A 127 -11.29 7.37 13.64
CA GLY A 127 -12.03 7.39 12.39
C GLY A 127 -12.91 8.62 12.25
N ARG A 128 -13.90 8.54 11.34
CA ARG A 128 -14.99 9.50 11.19
C ARG A 128 -16.02 9.33 12.30
N GLU A 129 -15.59 9.28 13.56
CA GLU A 129 -16.51 9.30 14.69
C GLU A 129 -17.07 10.72 14.82
N THR A 130 -18.21 10.91 14.16
CA THR A 130 -19.16 12.03 14.23
C THR A 130 -18.54 13.38 14.63
N ARG A 131 -18.20 14.20 13.62
CA ARG A 131 -18.40 15.65 13.75
C ARG A 131 -19.88 15.87 14.10
N GLY A 132 -20.23 15.90 15.38
CA GLY A 132 -21.60 16.10 15.83
C GLY A 132 -22.00 15.15 16.95
N LYS A 133 -21.62 15.52 18.18
CA LYS A 133 -22.60 15.99 19.17
C LYS A 133 -22.01 17.22 19.85
#